data_AF-A0A9K3Q5D8-F1
#
_entry.id   AF-A0A9K3Q5D8-F1
#
_cell.length_a   1.000
_cell.length_b   1.000
_cell.length_c   1.000
_cell.angle_alpha   90.00
_cell.angle_beta   90.00
_cell.angle_gamma   90.00
#
_symmetry.space_group_name_H-M   'P 1'
#
loop_
_entity.id
_entity.type
_entity.pdbx_description
1 polymer ?
#
loop_
_entity_poly.entity_id
_entity_poly.type
_entity_poly.pdbx_seq_one_letter_code
_entity_poly.pdbx_strand_id
1 'polypeptide(L)'
;MQRCASKRSGGDSSVKVLLFVVVALVSVVDGAAFVTHSFTGRSQLLVPTTRQWIEPPSSTSVWCSNEIDSYDIDSIWLSHHDVVTPLLPALGSSLIMLTIVGLLYMWEESVEWMRESVPKTIKPVVDSILAEIGGLGFIGLILQSVLGNGAVKEGLEGLSMAFFQEKDILVENFEFLHTAFFQVGIGFFIAAGAMTVEGIKKLNEIKTVEGLEVDAATGACLVTPKVLCKYIPVKETNQNGIPGGNVLWDELFMKKEERAGRVLLIRMQLMKLFPHLQETFRVETVVQASFAQNLYKVVELSPLTWIYLIPALSLANALDLSHDVINSGSPNAADSVGYFFSTPSVFGPSLLSVTLSVVWGVWNCWKLTKIKYMIMPRLGKNAISGETEVLPPLMDSKSCRQAFHSSPIWVRPIERIWSKPAITPLDELFGEAGGSGMKMYQTSIKYQTWLCLTHIVFFGTQIFPRDIVAIWTGATVGDPDHLIPELLAYSIFVLASLVQLSVVSPRAFWNFCLIQSLEEEASKKLLVLSGNDRVPEQLNGSGSILIAEPEGDTLKA
;
A
#
# COMPACT_ATOMS: atom_id res chain seq x y z
N MET A 1 30.70 -16.77 -34.32
CA MET A 1 29.39 -17.12 -34.89
C MET A 1 28.64 -17.89 -33.81
N GLN A 2 27.52 -17.50 -33.21
CA GLN A 2 26.52 -16.49 -33.51
C GLN A 2 25.93 -16.06 -32.14
N ARG A 3 26.12 -14.79 -31.77
CA ARG A 3 25.34 -14.10 -30.74
C ARG A 3 24.09 -13.54 -31.45
N CYS A 4 22.91 -14.01 -31.09
CA CYS A 4 21.64 -13.29 -31.26
C CYS A 4 21.05 -13.18 -29.84
N ALA A 5 21.28 -12.09 -29.09
CA ALA A 5 20.63 -10.79 -29.24
C ALA A 5 19.10 -10.87 -29.23
N SER A 6 18.53 -11.42 -28.14
CA SER A 6 17.16 -11.08 -27.73
C SER A 6 17.22 -9.85 -26.82
N LYS A 7 17.16 -8.65 -27.41
CA LYS A 7 16.73 -7.44 -26.69
C LYS A 7 15.25 -7.66 -26.32
N ARG A 8 14.99 -8.21 -25.13
CA ARG A 8 13.66 -8.11 -24.51
C ARG A 8 13.49 -6.67 -24.06
N SER A 9 12.47 -6.00 -24.59
CA SER A 9 11.99 -4.70 -24.12
C SER A 9 11.45 -4.86 -22.69
N GLY A 10 12.36 -4.83 -21.72
CA GLY A 10 12.05 -4.86 -20.29
C GLY A 10 11.62 -3.48 -19.83
N GLY A 11 10.35 -3.33 -19.50
CA GLY A 11 9.82 -2.11 -18.93
C GLY A 11 8.33 -2.17 -18.65
N ASP A 12 7.60 -2.96 -19.44
CA ASP A 12 6.13 -3.01 -19.38
C ASP A 12 5.57 -4.34 -18.86
N SER A 13 6.41 -5.37 -18.71
CA SER A 13 5.98 -6.70 -18.23
C SER A 13 5.79 -6.76 -16.72
N SER A 14 6.54 -5.99 -15.93
CA SER A 14 6.53 -6.10 -14.46
C SER A 14 5.22 -5.63 -13.83
N VAL A 15 4.59 -4.58 -14.38
CA VAL A 15 3.26 -4.12 -13.95
C VAL A 15 2.18 -5.10 -14.40
N LYS A 16 2.32 -5.68 -15.60
CA LYS A 16 1.37 -6.66 -16.13
C LYS A 16 1.39 -7.96 -15.34
N VAL A 17 2.56 -8.43 -14.90
CA VAL A 17 2.69 -9.65 -14.09
C VAL A 17 2.17 -9.42 -12.66
N LEU A 18 2.52 -8.31 -12.01
CA LEU A 18 1.98 -8.01 -10.68
C LEU A 18 0.45 -7.81 -10.72
N LEU A 19 -0.06 -7.10 -11.72
CA LEU A 19 -1.50 -6.93 -11.94
C LEU A 19 -2.18 -8.27 -12.25
N PHE A 20 -1.53 -9.14 -13.03
CA PHE A 20 -2.05 -10.48 -13.33
C PHE A 20 -2.08 -11.38 -12.09
N VAL A 21 -1.05 -11.35 -11.24
CA VAL A 21 -1.02 -12.10 -9.98
C VAL A 21 -2.09 -11.59 -9.01
N VAL A 22 -2.28 -10.27 -8.90
CA VAL A 22 -3.33 -9.67 -8.07
C VAL A 22 -4.73 -10.01 -8.61
N VAL A 23 -4.95 -9.88 -9.92
CA VAL A 23 -6.24 -10.25 -10.54
C VAL A 23 -6.50 -11.74 -10.41
N ALA A 24 -5.48 -12.59 -10.55
CA ALA A 24 -5.60 -14.03 -10.36
C ALA A 24 -5.91 -14.39 -8.90
N LEU A 25 -5.27 -13.74 -7.92
CA LEU A 25 -5.56 -13.95 -6.49
C LEU A 25 -6.98 -13.51 -6.13
N VAL A 26 -7.42 -12.34 -6.60
CA VAL A 26 -8.80 -11.85 -6.39
C VAL A 26 -9.82 -12.76 -7.09
N SER A 27 -9.54 -13.18 -8.33
CA SER A 27 -10.42 -14.08 -9.10
C SER A 27 -10.47 -15.50 -8.54
N VAL A 28 -9.42 -15.97 -7.87
CA VAL A 28 -9.41 -17.27 -7.18
C VAL A 28 -10.24 -17.22 -5.89
N VAL A 29 -10.20 -16.10 -5.16
CA VAL A 29 -11.03 -15.88 -3.97
C VAL A 29 -12.51 -15.79 -4.36
N ASP A 30 -12.85 -14.99 -5.38
CA ASP A 30 -14.23 -14.88 -5.87
C ASP A 30 -14.71 -16.15 -6.60
N GLY A 31 -13.83 -16.82 -7.34
CA GLY A 31 -14.12 -18.06 -8.05
C GLY A 31 -14.36 -19.23 -7.11
N ALA A 32 -13.64 -19.31 -5.99
CA ALA A 32 -13.88 -20.31 -4.95
C ALA A 32 -15.26 -20.11 -4.30
N ALA A 33 -15.68 -18.87 -4.06
CA ALA A 33 -17.01 -18.55 -3.55
C ALA A 33 -18.14 -18.82 -4.57
N PHE A 34 -17.90 -18.57 -5.86
CA PHE A 34 -18.87 -18.84 -6.93
C PHE A 34 -19.10 -20.35 -7.17
N VAL A 35 -18.04 -21.16 -7.07
CA VAL A 35 -18.15 -22.62 -7.21
C VAL A 35 -18.94 -23.21 -6.04
N THR A 36 -18.71 -22.78 -4.79
CA THR A 36 -19.51 -23.25 -3.65
C THR A 36 -20.99 -22.83 -3.73
N HIS A 37 -21.29 -21.62 -4.19
CA HIS A 37 -22.67 -21.14 -4.33
C HIS A 37 -23.47 -21.85 -5.46
N SER A 38 -22.77 -22.26 -6.53
CA SER A 38 -23.39 -22.97 -7.67
C SER A 38 -23.79 -24.42 -7.33
N PHE A 39 -23.15 -25.03 -6.32
CA PHE A 39 -23.41 -26.41 -5.92
C PHE A 39 -24.48 -26.55 -4.82
N THR A 40 -24.74 -25.52 -4.02
CA THR A 40 -25.77 -25.54 -2.96
C THR A 40 -27.16 -25.09 -3.45
N GLY A 41 -27.26 -24.31 -4.52
CA GLY A 41 -28.52 -23.74 -5.02
C GLY A 41 -29.48 -24.69 -5.75
N ARG A 42 -29.19 -26.00 -5.87
CA ARG A 42 -30.01 -26.93 -6.67
C ARG A 42 -31.02 -27.79 -5.90
N SER A 43 -31.20 -27.55 -4.61
CA SER A 43 -31.98 -28.42 -3.73
C SER A 43 -33.05 -27.67 -2.94
N GLN A 44 -34.00 -27.00 -3.60
CA GLN A 44 -35.29 -26.62 -2.99
C GLN A 44 -36.31 -26.21 -4.06
N LEU A 45 -36.76 -27.19 -4.85
CA LEU A 45 -38.01 -27.07 -5.60
C LEU A 45 -39.12 -27.60 -4.68
N LEU A 46 -39.63 -26.72 -3.82
CA LEU A 46 -40.82 -26.98 -2.99
C LEU A 46 -42.03 -27.14 -3.91
N VAL A 47 -42.47 -28.38 -4.10
CA VAL A 47 -43.78 -28.71 -4.70
C VAL A 47 -44.87 -28.38 -3.68
N PRO A 48 -45.84 -27.50 -3.98
CA PRO A 48 -46.93 -27.24 -3.06
C PRO A 48 -47.99 -28.35 -3.18
N THR A 49 -48.01 -29.29 -2.24
CA THR A 49 -49.08 -30.29 -2.09
C THR A 49 -50.35 -29.61 -1.55
N THR A 50 -51.29 -29.26 -2.43
CA THR A 50 -52.67 -28.93 -2.05
C THR A 50 -53.49 -30.23 -2.02
N ARG A 51 -53.79 -30.74 -0.82
CA ARG A 51 -54.77 -31.82 -0.60
C ARG A 51 -56.18 -31.21 -0.59
N GLN A 52 -56.98 -31.45 -1.63
CA GLN A 52 -58.42 -31.30 -1.58
C GLN A 52 -59.07 -32.69 -1.61
N TRP A 53 -59.89 -32.95 -0.60
CA TRP A 53 -60.76 -34.12 -0.47
C TRP A 53 -61.98 -33.96 -1.36
N ILE A 54 -62.21 -34.89 -2.29
CA ILE A 54 -63.51 -35.11 -2.95
C ILE A 54 -63.73 -36.63 -3.05
N GLU A 55 -64.84 -37.11 -2.48
CA GLU A 55 -65.34 -38.48 -2.58
C GLU A 55 -65.99 -38.78 -3.95
N PRO A 56 -66.13 -40.06 -4.36
CA PRO A 56 -66.30 -40.46 -5.76
C PRO A 56 -67.77 -40.51 -6.20
N PRO A 57 -68.03 -40.66 -7.52
CA PRO A 57 -68.75 -41.87 -7.89
C PRO A 57 -68.28 -42.57 -9.18
N SER A 58 -68.36 -43.90 -9.10
CA SER A 58 -68.61 -44.90 -10.15
C SER A 58 -68.56 -44.44 -11.61
N SER A 59 -67.61 -44.97 -12.38
CA SER A 59 -67.94 -45.69 -13.61
C SER A 59 -66.73 -46.45 -14.15
N THR A 60 -67.01 -47.69 -14.52
CA THR A 60 -66.19 -48.61 -15.27
C THR A 60 -65.70 -48.01 -16.59
N SER A 61 -64.39 -47.92 -16.77
CA SER A 61 -63.78 -47.96 -18.11
C SER A 61 -62.49 -48.77 -18.05
N VAL A 62 -62.56 -49.94 -18.69
CA VAL A 62 -61.44 -50.79 -19.06
C VAL A 62 -60.47 -49.96 -19.91
N TRP A 63 -59.27 -49.72 -19.38
CA TRP A 63 -58.13 -49.29 -20.17
C TRP A 63 -57.07 -50.38 -20.06
N CYS A 64 -56.79 -51.03 -21.18
CA CYS A 64 -55.65 -51.92 -21.35
C CYS A 64 -54.37 -51.10 -21.13
N SER A 65 -53.75 -51.32 -19.97
CA SER A 65 -52.36 -50.97 -19.74
C SER A 65 -51.51 -51.89 -20.61
N ASN A 66 -50.95 -51.33 -21.69
CA ASN A 66 -49.76 -51.91 -22.30
C ASN A 66 -48.64 -51.81 -21.25
N GLU A 67 -48.30 -52.94 -20.64
CA GLU A 67 -46.98 -53.16 -20.04
C GLU A 67 -45.93 -52.91 -21.12
N ILE A 68 -45.43 -51.68 -21.16
CA ILE A 68 -44.07 -51.45 -21.63
C ILE A 68 -43.23 -51.83 -20.43
N ASP A 69 -42.54 -52.96 -20.54
CA ASP A 69 -41.44 -53.34 -19.64
C ASP A 69 -40.54 -52.12 -19.47
N SER A 70 -40.71 -51.39 -18.36
CA SER A 70 -39.79 -50.36 -17.95
C SER A 70 -38.52 -51.11 -17.57
N TYR A 71 -37.64 -51.25 -18.56
CA TYR A 71 -36.27 -51.66 -18.36
C TYR A 71 -35.73 -50.89 -17.17
N ASP A 72 -35.12 -51.66 -16.29
CA ASP A 72 -34.53 -51.35 -15.01
C ASP A 72 -33.39 -50.31 -15.14
N ILE A 73 -33.71 -49.10 -15.57
CA ILE A 73 -32.79 -47.97 -15.68
C ILE A 73 -32.52 -47.40 -14.28
N ASP A 74 -33.48 -47.52 -13.36
CA ASP A 74 -33.33 -47.04 -11.98
C ASP A 74 -32.35 -47.89 -11.16
N SER A 75 -32.21 -49.21 -11.40
CA SER A 75 -31.17 -50.02 -10.71
C SER A 75 -29.75 -49.76 -11.21
N ILE A 76 -29.59 -49.39 -12.49
CA ILE A 76 -28.28 -49.01 -13.06
C ILE A 76 -27.86 -47.64 -12.52
N TRP A 77 -28.79 -46.69 -12.36
CA TRP A 77 -28.50 -45.37 -11.79
C TRP A 77 -28.24 -45.42 -10.27
N LEU A 78 -28.95 -46.26 -9.52
CA LEU A 78 -28.71 -46.43 -8.07
C LEU A 78 -27.38 -47.15 -7.77
N SER A 79 -26.97 -48.13 -8.59
CA SER A 79 -25.68 -48.83 -8.38
C SER A 79 -24.43 -48.01 -8.73
N HIS A 80 -24.55 -46.98 -9.58
CA HIS A 80 -23.45 -46.05 -9.88
C HIS A 80 -23.38 -44.86 -8.91
N HIS A 81 -24.46 -44.58 -8.17
CA HIS A 81 -24.50 -43.44 -7.25
C HIS A 81 -23.63 -43.64 -6.00
N ASP A 82 -23.47 -44.88 -5.53
CA ASP A 82 -22.65 -45.23 -4.36
C ASP A 82 -21.14 -45.19 -4.61
N VAL A 83 -20.71 -45.29 -5.88
CA VAL A 83 -19.28 -45.21 -6.26
C VAL A 83 -18.89 -43.79 -6.65
N VAL A 84 -19.81 -43.01 -7.24
CA VAL A 84 -19.55 -41.64 -7.70
C VAL A 84 -19.63 -40.61 -6.56
N THR A 85 -20.44 -40.85 -5.52
CA THR A 85 -20.60 -39.93 -4.38
C THR A 85 -19.33 -39.69 -3.54
N PRO A 86 -18.45 -40.66 -3.26
CA PRO A 86 -17.17 -40.39 -2.57
C PRO A 86 -16.06 -39.90 -3.51
N LEU A 87 -16.15 -40.20 -4.81
CA LEU A 87 -15.12 -39.83 -5.79
C LEU A 87 -15.13 -38.32 -6.06
N LEU A 88 -16.31 -37.70 -6.09
CA LEU A 88 -16.45 -36.27 -6.41
C LEU A 88 -15.83 -35.34 -5.33
N PRO A 89 -16.07 -35.54 -4.01
CA PRO A 89 -15.36 -34.81 -2.97
C PRO A 89 -13.85 -35.05 -2.99
N ALA A 90 -13.41 -36.29 -3.29
CA ALA A 90 -11.99 -36.62 -3.38
C ALA A 90 -11.30 -35.91 -4.56
N LEU A 91 -11.95 -35.85 -5.73
CA LEU A 91 -11.47 -35.09 -6.89
C LEU A 91 -11.47 -33.59 -6.62
N GLY A 92 -12.52 -33.06 -5.98
CA GLY A 92 -12.59 -31.66 -5.57
C GLY A 92 -11.45 -31.30 -4.61
N SER A 93 -11.23 -32.12 -3.58
CA SER A 93 -10.14 -31.95 -2.62
C SER A 93 -8.77 -32.04 -3.28
N SER A 94 -8.58 -33.00 -4.21
CA SER A 94 -7.33 -33.14 -4.97
C SER A 94 -7.07 -31.91 -5.85
N LEU A 95 -8.10 -31.35 -6.48
CA LEU A 95 -8.00 -30.16 -7.32
C LEU A 95 -7.68 -28.91 -6.48
N ILE A 96 -8.28 -28.77 -5.31
CA ILE A 96 -7.95 -27.70 -4.34
C ILE A 96 -6.49 -27.84 -3.90
N MET A 97 -6.06 -29.04 -3.51
CA MET A 97 -4.67 -29.30 -3.10
C MET A 97 -3.67 -28.99 -4.22
N LEU A 98 -3.94 -29.44 -5.46
CA LEU A 98 -3.10 -29.12 -6.62
C LEU A 98 -3.05 -27.61 -6.89
N THR A 99 -4.17 -26.91 -6.72
CA THR A 99 -4.25 -25.45 -6.87
C THR A 99 -3.40 -24.75 -5.80
N ILE A 100 -3.50 -25.18 -4.54
CA ILE A 100 -2.69 -24.64 -3.44
C ILE A 100 -1.20 -24.88 -3.70
N VAL A 101 -0.80 -26.10 -4.08
CA VAL A 101 0.61 -26.41 -4.42
C VAL A 101 1.09 -25.56 -5.60
N GLY A 102 0.26 -25.38 -6.64
CA GLY A 102 0.58 -24.51 -7.76
C GLY A 102 0.74 -23.04 -7.36
N LEU A 103 -0.13 -22.52 -6.50
CA LEU A 103 -0.03 -21.16 -5.96
C LEU A 103 1.24 -20.99 -5.10
N LEU A 104 1.60 -21.97 -4.28
CA LEU A 104 2.84 -21.96 -3.49
C LEU A 104 4.08 -21.95 -4.39
N TYR A 105 4.10 -22.76 -5.43
CA TYR A 105 5.18 -22.76 -6.42
C TYR A 105 5.29 -21.41 -7.15
N MET A 106 4.16 -20.85 -7.61
CA MET A 106 4.15 -19.53 -8.23
C MET A 106 4.60 -18.42 -7.27
N TRP A 107 4.24 -18.53 -5.99
CA TRP A 107 4.68 -17.60 -4.95
C TRP A 107 6.20 -17.65 -4.75
N GLU A 108 6.78 -18.84 -4.61
CA GLU A 108 8.22 -19.04 -4.46
C GLU A 108 9.00 -18.46 -5.65
N GLU A 109 8.59 -18.80 -6.87
CA GLU A 109 9.19 -18.27 -8.11
C GLU A 109 9.07 -16.75 -8.19
N SER A 110 7.92 -16.19 -7.80
CA SER A 110 7.70 -14.73 -7.76
C SER A 110 8.62 -14.04 -6.75
N VAL A 111 8.84 -14.67 -5.59
CA VAL A 111 9.74 -14.17 -4.54
C VAL A 111 11.20 -14.17 -5.01
N GLU A 112 11.65 -15.27 -5.61
CA GLU A 112 13.01 -15.37 -6.17
C GLU A 112 13.20 -14.33 -7.27
N TRP A 113 12.27 -14.25 -8.21
CA TRP A 113 12.28 -13.26 -9.28
C TRP A 113 12.33 -11.83 -8.74
N MET A 114 11.53 -11.50 -7.73
CA MET A 114 11.57 -10.17 -7.09
C MET A 114 12.93 -9.90 -6.45
N ARG A 115 13.48 -10.85 -5.69
CA ARG A 115 14.80 -10.73 -5.03
C ARG A 115 15.94 -10.53 -6.01
N GLU A 116 15.88 -11.16 -7.18
CA GLU A 116 16.88 -11.01 -8.25
C GLU A 116 16.69 -9.72 -9.06
N SER A 117 15.46 -9.27 -9.21
CA SER A 117 15.12 -8.07 -10.00
C SER A 117 15.38 -6.76 -9.27
N VAL A 118 15.42 -6.76 -7.94
CA VAL A 118 15.69 -5.56 -7.14
C VAL A 118 17.18 -5.36 -6.88
N PRO A 119 17.65 -4.11 -6.79
CA PRO A 119 19.02 -3.84 -6.35
C PRO A 119 19.31 -4.42 -4.96
N LYS A 120 20.55 -4.85 -4.72
CA LYS A 120 21.00 -5.46 -3.45
C LYS A 120 20.66 -4.62 -2.21
N THR A 121 20.65 -3.29 -2.32
CA THR A 121 20.29 -2.37 -1.23
C THR A 121 18.82 -2.40 -0.86
N ILE A 122 17.92 -2.72 -1.81
CA ILE A 122 16.47 -2.81 -1.60
C ILE A 122 16.05 -4.21 -1.16
N LYS A 123 16.88 -5.24 -1.41
CA LYS A 123 16.61 -6.63 -1.04
C LYS A 123 16.14 -6.80 0.43
N PRO A 124 16.77 -6.17 1.45
CA PRO A 124 16.29 -6.27 2.84
C PRO A 124 14.85 -5.75 3.04
N VAL A 125 14.43 -4.75 2.25
CA VAL A 125 13.05 -4.26 2.27
C VAL A 125 12.10 -5.33 1.73
N VAL A 126 12.46 -5.96 0.61
CA VAL A 126 11.66 -7.06 0.05
C VAL A 126 11.60 -8.23 1.02
N ASP A 127 12.72 -8.59 1.66
CA ASP A 127 12.75 -9.65 2.66
C ASP A 127 11.88 -9.33 3.88
N SER A 128 11.88 -8.06 4.33
CA SER A 128 10.98 -7.59 5.39
C SER A 128 9.51 -7.65 4.97
N ILE A 129 9.16 -7.20 3.76
CA ILE A 129 7.81 -7.34 3.19
C ILE A 129 7.36 -8.81 3.25
N LEU A 130 8.20 -9.73 2.79
CA LEU A 130 7.88 -11.15 2.75
C LEU A 130 7.79 -11.78 4.15
N ALA A 131 8.65 -11.37 5.08
CA ALA A 131 8.59 -11.83 6.46
C ALA A 131 7.28 -11.37 7.14
N GLU A 132 6.84 -10.14 6.90
CA GLU A 132 5.57 -9.63 7.42
C GLU A 132 4.36 -10.35 6.79
N ILE A 133 4.41 -10.69 5.50
CA ILE A 133 3.38 -11.53 4.84
C ILE A 133 3.29 -12.89 5.52
N GLY A 134 4.45 -13.53 5.73
CA GLY A 134 4.53 -14.82 6.42
C GLY A 134 4.02 -14.74 7.86
N GLY A 135 4.35 -13.67 8.58
CA GLY A 135 3.88 -13.40 9.93
C GLY A 135 2.37 -13.23 10.02
N LEU A 136 1.78 -12.42 9.13
CA LEU A 136 0.32 -12.23 9.06
C LEU A 136 -0.40 -13.52 8.68
N GLY A 137 0.12 -14.27 7.70
CA GLY A 137 -0.43 -15.58 7.33
C GLY A 137 -0.37 -16.58 8.48
N PHE A 138 0.74 -16.62 9.22
CA PHE A 138 0.90 -17.48 10.39
C PHE A 138 -0.05 -17.12 11.54
N ILE A 139 -0.21 -15.82 11.84
CA ILE A 139 -1.20 -15.35 12.81
C ILE A 139 -2.59 -15.80 12.38
N GLY A 140 -2.93 -15.65 11.10
CA GLY A 140 -4.23 -16.06 10.59
C GLY A 140 -4.50 -17.55 10.71
N LEU A 141 -3.50 -18.39 10.44
CA LEU A 141 -3.59 -19.84 10.66
C LEU A 141 -3.78 -20.21 12.13
N ILE A 142 -3.05 -19.55 13.05
CA ILE A 142 -3.25 -19.75 14.49
C ILE A 142 -4.67 -19.37 14.87
N LEU A 143 -5.15 -18.22 14.42
CA LEU A 143 -6.50 -17.75 14.74
C LEU A 143 -7.55 -18.73 14.24
N GLN A 144 -7.44 -19.21 13.00
CA GLN A 144 -8.35 -20.21 12.46
C GLN A 144 -8.29 -21.54 13.22
N SER A 145 -7.09 -21.99 13.61
CA SER A 145 -6.93 -23.20 14.42
C SER A 145 -7.47 -23.05 15.84
N VAL A 146 -7.36 -21.86 16.43
CA VAL A 146 -7.85 -21.54 17.78
C VAL A 146 -9.37 -21.45 17.77
N LEU A 147 -9.97 -20.79 16.78
CA LEU A 147 -11.43 -20.75 16.59
C LEU A 147 -12.01 -22.12 16.24
N GLY A 148 -11.24 -22.95 15.52
CA GLY A 148 -11.61 -24.34 15.23
C GLY A 148 -11.53 -25.27 16.45
N ASN A 149 -10.87 -24.84 17.54
CA ASN A 149 -10.82 -25.59 18.78
C ASN A 149 -12.10 -25.35 19.59
N GLY A 150 -12.88 -26.41 19.79
CA GLY A 150 -14.17 -26.37 20.50
C GLY A 150 -14.12 -25.63 21.83
N ALA A 151 -13.04 -25.76 22.62
CA ALA A 151 -12.95 -25.12 23.93
C ALA A 151 -12.88 -23.57 23.87
N VAL A 152 -12.16 -23.02 22.89
CA VAL A 152 -12.04 -21.56 22.74
C VAL A 152 -13.30 -20.99 22.10
N LYS A 153 -13.85 -21.71 21.11
CA LYS A 153 -15.14 -21.38 20.51
C LYS A 153 -16.23 -21.35 21.58
N GLU A 154 -16.38 -22.40 22.39
CA GLU A 154 -17.34 -22.46 23.50
C GLU A 154 -17.13 -21.31 24.52
N GLY A 155 -15.88 -20.94 24.80
CA GLY A 155 -15.56 -19.80 25.65
C GLY A 155 -16.03 -18.45 25.06
N LEU A 156 -15.78 -18.22 23.76
CA LEU A 156 -16.24 -17.04 23.03
C LEU A 156 -17.77 -17.02 22.93
N GLU A 157 -18.39 -18.15 22.64
CA GLU A 157 -19.84 -18.34 22.60
C GLU A 157 -20.48 -18.03 23.96
N GLY A 158 -19.85 -18.48 25.05
CA GLY A 158 -20.29 -18.18 26.42
C GLY A 158 -20.18 -16.69 26.76
N LEU A 159 -19.10 -16.03 26.35
CA LEU A 159 -18.96 -14.58 26.49
C LEU A 159 -19.98 -13.84 25.63
N SER A 160 -20.19 -14.29 24.39
CA SER A 160 -21.13 -13.69 23.46
C SER A 160 -22.54 -13.74 24.03
N MET A 161 -22.94 -14.91 24.53
CA MET A 161 -24.23 -15.11 25.19
C MET A 161 -24.37 -14.24 26.44
N ALA A 162 -23.30 -14.06 27.22
CA ALA A 162 -23.34 -13.26 28.45
C ALA A 162 -23.51 -11.75 28.19
N PHE A 163 -22.89 -11.22 27.12
CA PHE A 163 -22.91 -9.78 26.83
C PHE A 163 -23.98 -9.36 25.83
N PHE A 164 -24.27 -10.20 24.83
CA PHE A 164 -25.12 -9.84 23.70
C PHE A 164 -26.39 -10.70 23.59
N GLN A 165 -26.56 -11.72 24.44
CA GLN A 165 -27.67 -12.68 24.39
C GLN A 165 -27.73 -13.49 23.09
N GLU A 166 -26.65 -13.48 22.31
CA GLU A 166 -26.50 -14.23 21.07
C GLU A 166 -25.17 -14.98 21.09
N LYS A 167 -25.22 -16.22 20.65
CA LYS A 167 -24.12 -17.17 20.78
C LYS A 167 -22.96 -16.87 19.83
N ASP A 168 -23.28 -16.40 18.62
CA ASP A 168 -22.32 -16.41 17.51
C ASP A 168 -21.70 -15.03 17.21
N ILE A 169 -22.27 -13.92 17.73
CA ILE A 169 -21.79 -12.54 17.45
C ILE A 169 -20.28 -12.38 17.64
N LEU A 170 -19.72 -12.80 18.79
CA LEU A 170 -18.28 -12.62 19.00
C LEU A 170 -17.42 -13.49 18.08
N VAL A 171 -17.89 -14.68 17.72
CA VAL A 171 -17.18 -15.59 16.82
C VAL A 171 -17.19 -15.01 15.40
N GLU A 172 -18.35 -14.58 14.93
CA GLU A 172 -18.52 -13.94 13.61
C GLU A 172 -17.71 -12.64 13.51
N ASN A 173 -17.75 -11.79 14.55
CA ASN A 173 -16.94 -10.58 14.61
C ASN A 173 -15.45 -10.86 14.51
N PHE A 174 -15.01 -11.96 15.12
CA PHE A 174 -13.61 -12.34 15.11
C PHE A 174 -13.20 -12.85 13.73
N GLU A 175 -14.03 -13.67 13.07
CA GLU A 175 -13.81 -14.13 11.69
C GLU A 175 -13.80 -12.96 10.69
N PHE A 176 -14.73 -12.02 10.84
CA PHE A 176 -14.79 -10.78 10.06
C PHE A 176 -13.51 -9.96 10.24
N LEU A 177 -13.13 -9.69 11.48
CA LEU A 177 -11.96 -8.89 11.80
C LEU A 177 -10.67 -9.54 11.29
N HIS A 178 -10.55 -10.86 11.41
CA HIS A 178 -9.45 -11.64 10.86
C HIS A 178 -9.37 -11.51 9.33
N THR A 179 -10.50 -11.68 8.63
CA THR A 179 -10.58 -11.54 7.18
C THR A 179 -10.22 -10.13 6.73
N ALA A 180 -10.73 -9.11 7.43
CA ALA A 180 -10.42 -7.72 7.17
C ALA A 180 -8.91 -7.42 7.37
N PHE A 181 -8.31 -7.90 8.46
CA PHE A 181 -6.87 -7.76 8.69
C PHE A 181 -6.04 -8.42 7.58
N PHE A 182 -6.44 -9.61 7.14
CA PHE A 182 -5.75 -10.32 6.06
C PHE A 182 -5.83 -9.56 4.73
N GLN A 183 -7.02 -9.07 4.37
CA GLN A 183 -7.21 -8.26 3.15
C GLN A 183 -6.40 -6.96 3.21
N VAL A 184 -6.39 -6.27 4.36
CA VAL A 184 -5.62 -5.03 4.52
C VAL A 184 -4.12 -5.33 4.47
N GLY A 185 -3.69 -6.46 5.04
CA GLY A 185 -2.33 -6.98 4.89
C GLY A 185 -1.95 -7.14 3.42
N ILE A 186 -2.72 -7.90 2.64
CA ILE A 186 -2.51 -8.08 1.20
C ILE A 186 -2.43 -6.72 0.47
N GLY A 187 -3.42 -5.86 0.71
CA GLY A 187 -3.47 -4.52 0.12
C GLY A 187 -2.21 -3.73 0.42
N PHE A 188 -1.75 -3.77 1.68
CA PHE A 188 -0.51 -3.12 2.12
C PHE A 188 0.72 -3.63 1.37
N PHE A 189 0.84 -4.94 1.14
CA PHE A 189 1.98 -5.47 0.41
C PHE A 189 1.98 -5.09 -1.06
N ILE A 190 0.79 -5.05 -1.69
CA ILE A 190 0.65 -4.51 -3.06
C ILE A 190 1.11 -3.06 -3.11
N ALA A 191 0.74 -2.26 -2.11
CA ALA A 191 1.13 -0.86 -1.99
C ALA A 191 2.63 -0.67 -1.81
N ALA A 192 3.22 -1.43 -0.88
CA ALA A 192 4.65 -1.42 -0.61
C ALA A 192 5.42 -1.82 -1.88
N GLY A 193 4.99 -2.89 -2.55
CA GLY A 193 5.53 -3.32 -3.84
C GLY A 193 5.44 -2.23 -4.91
N ALA A 194 4.29 -1.55 -5.03
CA ALA A 194 4.11 -0.44 -5.96
C ALA A 194 5.04 0.75 -5.63
N MET A 195 5.20 1.10 -4.36
CA MET A 195 6.14 2.13 -3.90
C MET A 195 7.60 1.75 -4.22
N THR A 196 7.98 0.48 -4.03
CA THR A 196 9.30 -0.05 -4.39
C THR A 196 9.53 0.06 -5.89
N VAL A 197 8.58 -0.37 -6.71
CA VAL A 197 8.67 -0.33 -8.18
C VAL A 197 8.80 1.10 -8.68
N GLU A 198 7.98 2.04 -8.19
CA GLU A 198 8.05 3.45 -8.58
C GLU A 198 9.36 4.10 -8.09
N GLY A 199 9.86 3.72 -6.91
CA GLY A 199 11.18 4.12 -6.43
C GLY A 199 12.32 3.66 -7.34
N ILE A 200 12.31 2.38 -7.73
CA ILE A 200 13.29 1.81 -8.67
C ILE A 200 13.21 2.50 -10.02
N LYS A 201 12.00 2.80 -10.52
CA LYS A 201 11.80 3.53 -11.76
C LYS A 201 12.42 4.93 -11.69
N LYS A 202 12.24 5.67 -10.58
CA LYS A 202 12.88 6.97 -10.39
C LYS A 202 14.40 6.89 -10.30
N LEU A 203 14.94 5.85 -9.64
CA LEU A 203 16.38 5.60 -9.61
C LEU A 203 16.93 5.32 -11.02
N ASN A 204 16.23 4.49 -11.81
CA ASN A 204 16.58 4.23 -13.20
C ASN A 204 16.49 5.48 -14.09
N GLU A 205 15.54 6.38 -13.84
CA GLU A 205 15.46 7.69 -14.52
C GLU A 205 16.72 8.52 -14.24
N ILE A 206 17.19 8.58 -12.99
CA ILE A 206 18.44 9.26 -12.61
C ILE A 206 19.62 8.62 -13.32
N LYS A 207 19.72 7.28 -13.27
CA LYS A 207 20.79 6.51 -13.92
C LYS A 207 20.85 6.74 -15.42
N THR A 208 19.71 6.88 -16.07
CA THR A 208 19.63 7.12 -17.52
C THR A 208 20.22 8.48 -17.86
N VAL A 209 19.86 9.53 -17.11
CA VAL A 209 20.39 10.89 -17.37
C VAL A 209 21.86 11.00 -16.95
N GLU A 210 22.26 10.38 -15.84
CA GLU A 210 23.67 10.25 -15.49
C GLU A 210 24.45 9.58 -16.61
N GLY A 211 23.93 8.47 -17.15
CA GLY A 211 24.51 7.68 -18.24
C GLY A 211 24.77 8.46 -19.53
N LEU A 212 23.95 9.48 -19.82
CA LEU A 212 24.14 10.35 -20.99
C LEU A 212 25.34 11.29 -20.84
N GLU A 213 25.79 11.53 -19.60
CA GLU A 213 26.81 12.52 -19.26
C GLU A 213 28.05 11.87 -18.60
N VAL A 214 28.11 10.53 -18.61
CA VAL A 214 29.31 9.76 -18.22
C VAL A 214 30.25 9.66 -19.41
N ASP A 215 31.48 10.10 -19.22
CA ASP A 215 32.57 9.79 -20.14
C ASP A 215 32.80 8.27 -20.17
N ALA A 216 32.60 7.66 -21.33
CA ALA A 216 32.71 6.21 -21.50
C ALA A 216 34.13 5.66 -21.24
N ALA A 217 35.17 6.49 -21.36
CA ALA A 217 36.56 6.08 -21.16
C ALA A 217 36.97 6.17 -19.68
N THR A 218 36.56 7.22 -18.98
CA THR A 218 36.99 7.47 -17.59
C THR A 218 35.96 7.04 -16.55
N GLY A 219 34.69 6.89 -16.95
CA GLY A 219 33.57 6.73 -16.03
C GLY A 219 33.23 8.01 -15.25
N ALA A 220 33.93 9.11 -15.50
CA ALA A 220 33.68 10.40 -14.87
C ALA A 220 32.36 10.99 -15.38
N CYS A 221 31.56 11.54 -14.47
CA CYS A 221 30.33 12.24 -14.85
C CYS A 221 30.63 13.74 -14.97
N LEU A 222 30.75 14.21 -16.22
CA LEU A 222 31.23 15.54 -16.62
C LEU A 222 30.08 16.55 -16.79
N VAL A 223 29.05 16.42 -15.95
CA VAL A 223 27.88 17.30 -16.00
C VAL A 223 28.29 18.74 -15.70
N THR A 224 28.09 19.63 -16.66
CA THR A 224 28.31 21.07 -16.49
C THR A 224 26.99 21.82 -16.28
N PRO A 225 26.99 23.01 -15.65
CA PRO A 225 25.77 23.81 -15.49
C PRO A 225 25.09 24.11 -16.83
N LYS A 226 25.88 24.35 -17.89
CA LYS A 226 25.39 24.63 -19.25
C LYS A 226 24.57 23.47 -19.82
N VAL A 227 24.95 22.22 -19.51
CA VAL A 227 24.18 21.04 -19.94
C VAL A 227 22.87 20.94 -19.17
N LEU A 228 22.89 21.18 -17.86
CA LEU A 228 21.69 21.09 -17.02
C LEU A 228 20.62 22.13 -17.37
N CYS A 229 20.99 23.27 -17.97
CA CYS A 229 20.04 24.25 -18.51
C CYS A 229 19.09 23.70 -19.57
N LYS A 230 19.45 22.59 -20.24
CA LYS A 230 18.57 21.92 -21.20
C LYS A 230 17.38 21.24 -20.51
N TYR A 231 17.55 20.87 -19.25
CA TYR A 231 16.57 20.07 -18.50
C TYR A 231 15.89 20.87 -17.39
N ILE A 232 16.58 21.85 -16.82
CA ILE A 232 16.12 22.63 -15.67
C ILE A 232 15.90 24.08 -16.10
N PRO A 233 14.70 24.64 -15.89
CA PRO A 233 14.44 26.04 -16.21
C PRO A 233 15.32 26.96 -15.35
N VAL A 234 16.16 27.76 -16.02
CA VAL A 234 17.03 28.74 -15.35
C VAL A 234 16.21 29.96 -14.99
N LYS A 235 16.13 30.28 -13.70
CA LYS A 235 15.49 31.51 -13.21
C LYS A 235 16.52 32.64 -13.09
N GLU A 236 16.08 33.87 -13.29
CA GLU A 236 16.94 35.04 -13.04
C GLU A 236 17.27 35.13 -11.54
N THR A 237 18.54 35.43 -11.24
CA THR A 237 19.17 35.42 -9.90
C THR A 237 18.44 36.30 -8.89
N ASN A 238 17.71 37.31 -9.35
CA ASN A 238 16.97 38.24 -8.49
C ASN A 238 15.68 37.64 -7.90
N GLN A 239 15.23 36.47 -8.36
CA GLN A 239 14.12 35.74 -7.72
C GLN A 239 14.61 34.92 -6.52
N ASN A 240 15.17 35.60 -5.51
CA ASN A 240 15.44 35.05 -4.17
C ASN A 240 14.15 34.77 -3.37
N GLY A 241 13.02 34.65 -4.07
CA GLY A 241 11.73 34.38 -3.47
C GLY A 241 11.68 32.99 -2.87
N ILE A 242 11.13 32.91 -1.67
CA ILE A 242 10.65 31.67 -1.07
C ILE A 242 9.75 30.95 -2.08
N PRO A 243 9.82 29.60 -2.16
CA PRO A 243 8.91 28.82 -2.98
C PRO A 243 7.45 29.27 -2.81
N GLY A 244 6.81 29.64 -3.93
CA GLY A 244 5.43 30.11 -3.98
C GLY A 244 4.39 29.04 -3.58
N GLY A 245 3.11 29.38 -3.65
CA GLY A 245 2.02 28.46 -3.29
C GLY A 245 1.93 27.22 -4.19
N ASN A 246 2.29 27.35 -5.47
CA ASN A 246 2.06 26.32 -6.50
C ASN A 246 3.11 25.20 -6.55
N VAL A 247 4.09 25.18 -5.63
CA VAL A 247 5.21 24.22 -5.69
C VAL A 247 4.80 22.76 -5.65
N LEU A 248 3.64 22.44 -5.05
CA LEU A 248 3.12 21.09 -5.05
C LEU A 248 2.77 20.63 -6.49
N TRP A 249 2.06 21.47 -7.24
CA TRP A 249 1.67 21.15 -8.62
C TRP A 249 2.89 21.06 -9.54
N ASP A 250 3.83 22.00 -9.38
CA ASP A 250 5.11 21.96 -10.11
C ASP A 250 5.86 20.64 -9.85
N GLU A 251 5.81 20.13 -8.61
CA GLU A 251 6.45 18.89 -8.23
C GLU A 251 5.74 17.65 -8.77
N LEU A 252 4.42 17.62 -8.69
CA LEU A 252 3.61 16.49 -9.15
C LEU A 252 3.71 16.31 -10.67
N PHE A 253 3.71 17.42 -11.41
CA PHE A 253 3.76 17.43 -12.88
C PHE A 253 5.16 17.67 -13.45
N MET A 254 6.21 17.62 -12.62
CA MET A 254 7.59 17.79 -13.07
C MET A 254 7.97 16.71 -14.10
N LYS A 255 8.58 17.14 -15.20
CA LYS A 255 9.13 16.24 -16.23
C LYS A 255 10.22 15.36 -15.64
N LYS A 256 10.41 14.16 -16.21
CA LYS A 256 11.37 13.18 -15.71
C LYS A 256 12.81 13.69 -15.84
N GLU A 257 13.10 14.33 -16.96
CA GLU A 257 14.41 14.91 -17.29
C GLU A 257 14.75 16.07 -16.35
N GLU A 258 13.77 16.94 -16.05
CA GLU A 258 13.96 18.02 -15.09
C GLU A 258 14.29 17.48 -13.69
N ARG A 259 13.59 16.43 -13.26
CA ARG A 259 13.82 15.80 -11.96
C ARG A 259 15.22 15.20 -11.86
N ALA A 260 15.64 14.45 -12.88
CA ALA A 260 16.97 13.87 -12.93
C ALA A 260 18.04 14.97 -12.97
N GLY A 261 17.81 16.04 -13.74
CA GLY A 261 18.69 17.22 -13.74
C GLY A 261 18.84 17.84 -12.35
N ARG A 262 17.75 17.97 -11.58
CA ARG A 262 17.81 18.50 -10.20
C ARG A 262 18.60 17.58 -9.25
N VAL A 263 18.54 16.27 -9.44
CA VAL A 263 19.37 15.33 -8.67
C VAL A 263 20.85 15.46 -9.06
N LEU A 264 21.15 15.68 -10.34
CA LEU A 264 22.51 15.98 -10.79
C LEU A 264 23.06 17.29 -10.23
N LEU A 265 22.21 18.31 -10.00
CA LEU A 265 22.63 19.51 -9.28
C LEU A 265 23.08 19.21 -7.85
N ILE A 266 22.40 18.29 -7.15
CA ILE A 266 22.85 17.83 -5.83
C ILE A 266 24.25 17.25 -5.94
N ARG A 267 24.49 16.37 -6.92
CA ARG A 267 25.82 15.77 -7.15
C ARG A 267 26.90 16.84 -7.32
N MET A 268 26.66 17.82 -8.19
CA MET A 268 27.61 18.92 -8.44
C MET A 268 27.92 19.69 -7.16
N GLN A 269 26.90 19.98 -6.36
CA GLN A 269 27.08 20.67 -5.08
C GLN A 269 27.82 19.80 -4.06
N LEU A 270 27.51 18.50 -3.97
CA LEU A 270 28.24 17.58 -3.10
C LEU A 270 29.71 17.51 -3.48
N MET A 271 30.05 17.35 -4.76
CA MET A 271 31.45 17.36 -5.20
C MET A 271 32.17 18.67 -4.88
N LYS A 272 31.49 19.81 -5.00
CA LYS A 272 32.04 21.12 -4.60
C LYS A 272 32.28 21.20 -3.09
N LEU A 273 31.36 20.67 -2.28
CA LEU A 273 31.45 20.66 -0.81
C LEU A 273 32.46 19.63 -0.29
N PHE A 274 32.72 18.58 -1.07
CA PHE A 274 33.57 17.45 -0.72
C PHE A 274 34.59 17.19 -1.85
N PRO A 275 35.69 17.98 -1.92
CA PRO A 275 36.68 17.87 -2.99
C PRO A 275 37.40 16.51 -3.08
N HIS A 276 37.27 15.67 -2.06
CA HIS A 276 37.83 14.32 -2.02
C HIS A 276 36.93 13.27 -2.69
N LEU A 277 35.67 13.61 -3.03
CA LEU A 277 34.81 12.71 -3.80
C LEU A 277 35.40 12.54 -5.20
N GLN A 278 35.57 11.28 -5.61
CA GLN A 278 36.06 10.96 -6.95
C GLN A 278 35.06 11.43 -8.02
N GLU A 279 35.55 11.75 -9.22
CA GLU A 279 34.70 12.12 -10.36
C GLU A 279 33.76 11.00 -10.82
N THR A 280 34.02 9.76 -10.39
CA THR A 280 33.20 8.57 -10.58
C THR A 280 32.03 8.46 -9.58
N PHE A 281 31.96 9.35 -8.58
CA PHE A 281 30.90 9.36 -7.58
C PHE A 281 29.50 9.46 -8.22
N ARG A 282 28.59 8.60 -7.77
CA ARG A 282 27.18 8.50 -8.22
C ARG A 282 26.27 8.92 -7.09
N VAL A 283 25.48 9.98 -7.30
CA VAL A 283 24.51 10.42 -6.28
C VAL A 283 23.36 9.44 -6.14
N GLU A 284 23.05 8.68 -7.21
CA GLU A 284 22.07 7.58 -7.20
C GLU A 284 22.30 6.63 -6.03
N THR A 285 23.54 6.20 -5.79
CA THR A 285 23.86 5.22 -4.74
C THR A 285 23.49 5.73 -3.34
N VAL A 286 23.73 7.03 -3.07
CA VAL A 286 23.40 7.65 -1.77
C VAL A 286 21.89 7.77 -1.60
N VAL A 287 21.20 8.27 -2.64
CA VAL A 287 19.73 8.39 -2.65
C VAL A 287 19.08 7.02 -2.52
N GLN A 288 19.60 6.01 -3.20
CA GLN A 288 19.13 4.63 -3.16
C GLN A 288 19.29 3.99 -1.77
N ALA A 289 20.44 4.21 -1.11
CA ALA A 289 20.66 3.73 0.25
C ALA A 289 19.67 4.35 1.24
N SER A 290 19.49 5.68 1.17
CA SER A 290 18.51 6.39 2.00
C SER A 290 17.08 5.96 1.70
N PHE A 291 16.73 5.78 0.43
CA PHE A 291 15.43 5.26 0.01
C PHE A 291 15.16 3.88 0.58
N ALA A 292 16.10 2.94 0.46
CA ALA A 292 15.94 1.59 0.97
C ALA A 292 15.79 1.56 2.50
N GLN A 293 16.63 2.29 3.24
CA GLN A 293 16.55 2.37 4.69
C GLN A 293 15.22 2.98 5.18
N ASN A 294 14.76 4.02 4.50
CA ASN A 294 13.49 4.66 4.87
C ASN A 294 12.29 3.83 4.46
N LEU A 295 12.37 3.11 3.35
CA LEU A 295 11.28 2.27 2.88
C LEU A 295 11.11 1.09 3.83
N TYR A 296 12.21 0.49 4.30
CA TYR A 296 12.19 -0.51 5.37
C TYR A 296 11.37 -0.04 6.59
N LYS A 297 11.65 1.16 7.10
CA LYS A 297 10.94 1.73 8.26
C LYS A 297 9.47 2.04 8.01
N VAL A 298 9.13 2.48 6.79
CA VAL A 298 7.74 2.75 6.39
C VAL A 298 6.96 1.45 6.25
N VAL A 299 7.62 0.40 5.76
CA VAL A 299 7.02 -0.90 5.52
C VAL A 299 6.78 -1.69 6.82
N GLU A 300 7.63 -1.51 7.82
CA GLU A 300 7.49 -2.20 9.10
C GLU A 300 6.08 -2.00 9.70
N LEU A 301 5.39 -3.09 10.04
CA LEU A 301 4.00 -3.04 10.48
C LEU A 301 3.95 -2.62 11.94
N SER A 302 3.31 -1.48 12.25
CA SER A 302 3.09 -1.09 13.65
C SER A 302 1.69 -1.53 14.09
N PRO A 303 1.55 -2.35 15.14
CA PRO A 303 0.24 -2.73 15.67
C PRO A 303 -0.62 -1.51 16.05
N LEU A 304 0.02 -0.41 16.45
CA LEU A 304 -0.65 0.83 16.84
C LEU A 304 -1.40 1.48 15.68
N THR A 305 -1.00 1.20 14.43
CA THR A 305 -1.65 1.75 13.25
C THR A 305 -3.10 1.27 13.11
N TRP A 306 -3.43 0.11 13.68
CA TRP A 306 -4.80 -0.44 13.69
C TRP A 306 -5.73 0.23 14.69
N ILE A 307 -5.20 0.84 15.75
CA ILE A 307 -6.03 1.39 16.85
C ILE A 307 -7.02 2.43 16.32
N TYR A 308 -6.62 3.23 15.32
CA TYR A 308 -7.49 4.23 14.72
C TYR A 308 -8.61 3.61 13.87
N LEU A 309 -8.39 2.42 13.32
CA LEU A 309 -9.29 1.76 12.36
C LEU A 309 -10.34 0.91 13.07
N ILE A 310 -9.99 0.34 14.22
CA ILE A 310 -10.87 -0.53 15.02
C ILE A 310 -12.25 0.11 15.22
N PRO A 311 -12.41 1.36 15.70
CA PRO A 311 -13.74 1.94 15.91
C PRO A 311 -14.57 2.05 14.63
N ALA A 312 -13.94 2.38 13.50
CA ALA A 312 -14.65 2.50 12.22
C ALA A 312 -15.10 1.13 11.69
N LEU A 313 -14.22 0.12 11.78
CA LEU A 313 -14.54 -1.26 11.40
C LEU A 313 -15.62 -1.84 12.30
N SER A 314 -15.53 -1.62 13.61
CA SER A 314 -16.54 -2.09 14.57
C SER A 314 -17.90 -1.48 14.31
N LEU A 315 -17.95 -0.19 13.93
CA LEU A 315 -19.21 0.49 13.67
C LEU A 315 -19.86 0.04 12.35
N ALA A 316 -19.06 -0.16 11.32
CA ALA A 316 -19.51 -0.75 10.07
C ALA A 316 -20.06 -2.17 10.26
N ASN A 317 -19.31 -2.99 10.98
CA ASN A 317 -19.72 -4.35 11.29
C ASN A 317 -20.98 -4.39 12.16
N ALA A 318 -21.13 -3.45 13.11
CA ALA A 318 -22.36 -3.32 13.88
C ALA A 318 -23.58 -2.96 13.00
N LEU A 319 -23.38 -2.22 11.92
CA LEU A 319 -24.45 -1.91 10.95
C LEU A 319 -24.82 -3.14 10.11
N ASP A 320 -23.84 -3.91 9.66
CA ASP A 320 -24.10 -5.16 8.94
C ASP A 320 -24.87 -6.14 9.85
N LEU A 321 -24.39 -6.34 11.08
CA LEU A 321 -25.06 -7.21 12.06
C LEU A 321 -26.47 -6.74 12.44
N SER A 322 -26.74 -5.43 12.48
CA SER A 322 -28.10 -4.94 12.79
C SER A 322 -29.12 -5.25 11.69
N HIS A 323 -28.65 -5.72 10.53
CA HIS A 323 -29.47 -6.17 9.40
C HIS A 323 -29.22 -7.64 9.07
N ASP A 324 -28.78 -8.43 10.06
CA ASP A 324 -28.46 -9.86 9.95
C ASP A 324 -27.35 -10.21 8.94
N VAL A 325 -26.59 -9.22 8.45
CA VAL A 325 -25.50 -9.44 7.48
C VAL A 325 -24.23 -9.86 8.21
N ILE A 326 -23.82 -11.11 8.01
CA ILE A 326 -22.63 -11.69 8.67
C ILE A 326 -21.34 -11.23 7.97
N ASN A 327 -21.37 -11.10 6.63
CA ASN A 327 -20.25 -10.60 5.85
C ASN A 327 -20.70 -10.16 4.45
N SER A 328 -19.83 -9.45 3.72
CA SER A 328 -20.09 -8.98 2.37
C SER A 328 -20.35 -10.07 1.31
N GLY A 329 -20.03 -11.33 1.61
CA GLY A 329 -20.29 -12.49 0.74
C GLY A 329 -21.52 -13.30 1.12
N SER A 330 -22.27 -12.92 2.17
CA SER A 330 -23.43 -13.68 2.62
C SER A 330 -24.61 -13.52 1.64
N PRO A 331 -25.52 -14.50 1.55
CA PRO A 331 -26.69 -14.42 0.68
C PRO A 331 -27.60 -13.21 0.95
N ASN A 332 -27.57 -12.71 2.18
CA ASN A 332 -28.32 -11.55 2.63
C ASN A 332 -27.49 -10.26 2.66
N ALA A 333 -26.28 -10.23 2.10
CA ALA A 333 -25.43 -9.03 2.10
C ALA A 333 -26.13 -7.79 1.51
N ALA A 334 -27.10 -7.95 0.60
CA ALA A 334 -27.88 -6.86 0.05
C ALA A 334 -28.74 -6.12 1.10
N ASP A 335 -29.06 -6.75 2.24
CA ASP A 335 -29.96 -6.20 3.25
C ASP A 335 -29.36 -4.99 4.01
N SER A 336 -28.04 -4.85 4.03
CA SER A 336 -27.37 -3.67 4.62
C SER A 336 -27.02 -2.57 3.61
N VAL A 337 -27.29 -2.79 2.32
CA VAL A 337 -26.95 -1.84 1.25
C VAL A 337 -27.82 -0.58 1.31
N GLY A 338 -27.17 0.57 1.19
CA GLY A 338 -27.78 1.91 1.30
C GLY A 338 -27.75 2.48 2.73
N TYR A 339 -27.64 1.61 3.74
CA TYR A 339 -27.59 2.04 5.15
C TYR A 339 -26.25 2.62 5.57
N PHE A 340 -25.14 2.34 4.88
CA PHE A 340 -23.84 2.93 5.20
C PHE A 340 -23.83 4.42 4.87
N PHE A 341 -24.59 4.83 3.86
CA PHE A 341 -24.82 6.23 3.52
C PHE A 341 -25.91 6.87 4.39
N SER A 342 -27.05 6.19 4.58
CA SER A 342 -28.19 6.79 5.29
C SER A 342 -27.99 6.87 6.80
N THR A 343 -27.07 6.09 7.38
CA THR A 343 -26.74 6.11 8.81
C THR A 343 -25.61 7.12 9.11
N PRO A 344 -25.91 8.30 9.71
CA PRO A 344 -24.91 9.37 9.86
C PRO A 344 -23.75 9.02 10.78
N SER A 345 -23.97 8.11 11.75
CA SER A 345 -22.92 7.63 12.64
C SER A 345 -21.87 6.81 11.89
N VAL A 346 -22.21 6.14 10.79
CA VAL A 346 -21.27 5.38 9.94
C VAL A 346 -20.65 6.27 8.86
N PHE A 347 -21.50 7.00 8.14
CA PHE A 347 -21.08 7.85 7.02
C PHE A 347 -20.19 9.01 7.49
N GLY A 348 -20.58 9.71 8.56
CA GLY A 348 -19.89 10.89 9.07
C GLY A 348 -18.41 10.64 9.40
N PRO A 349 -18.08 9.65 10.24
CA PRO A 349 -16.69 9.26 10.52
C PRO A 349 -15.93 8.79 9.28
N SER A 350 -16.58 8.06 8.36
CA SER A 350 -15.96 7.63 7.10
C SER A 350 -15.54 8.83 6.25
N LEU A 351 -16.45 9.77 6.03
CA LEU A 351 -16.19 11.02 5.29
C LEU A 351 -15.11 11.86 5.97
N LEU A 352 -15.18 12.01 7.30
CA LEU A 352 -14.18 12.74 8.08
C LEU A 352 -12.80 12.09 7.94
N SER A 353 -12.72 10.77 8.06
CA SER A 353 -11.47 10.00 7.95
C SER A 353 -10.81 10.18 6.59
N VAL A 354 -11.57 10.03 5.49
CA VAL A 354 -11.07 10.22 4.12
C VAL A 354 -10.64 11.66 3.90
N THR A 355 -11.45 12.64 4.34
CA THR A 355 -11.12 14.06 4.19
C THR A 355 -9.84 14.41 4.94
N LEU A 356 -9.71 13.97 6.19
CA LEU A 356 -8.50 14.16 6.98
C LEU A 356 -7.30 13.50 6.30
N SER A 357 -7.46 12.28 5.77
CA SER A 357 -6.41 11.59 5.02
C SER A 357 -5.95 12.40 3.80
N VAL A 358 -6.88 12.86 2.94
CA VAL A 358 -6.55 13.69 1.76
C VAL A 358 -5.78 14.94 2.17
N VAL A 359 -6.32 15.69 3.13
CA VAL A 359 -5.71 16.94 3.60
C VAL A 359 -4.32 16.67 4.17
N TRP A 360 -4.16 15.60 4.95
CA TRP A 360 -2.90 15.22 5.59
C TRP A 360 -1.85 14.72 4.59
N GLY A 361 -2.25 13.93 3.60
CA GLY A 361 -1.37 13.47 2.52
C GLY A 361 -0.87 14.62 1.65
N VAL A 362 -1.79 15.51 1.21
CA VAL A 362 -1.46 16.72 0.45
C VAL A 362 -0.53 17.62 1.26
N TRP A 363 -0.81 17.77 2.55
CA TRP A 363 0.00 18.52 3.50
C TRP A 363 1.44 18.00 3.58
N ASN A 364 1.61 16.70 3.84
CA ASN A 364 2.93 16.06 3.91
C ASN A 364 3.72 16.29 2.60
N CYS A 365 3.08 16.09 1.46
CA CYS A 365 3.72 16.29 0.16
C CYS A 365 4.11 17.76 -0.05
N TRP A 366 3.22 18.71 0.24
CA TRP A 366 3.48 20.15 0.13
C TRP A 366 4.64 20.60 1.03
N LYS A 367 4.64 20.18 2.30
CA LYS A 367 5.68 20.55 3.28
C LYS A 367 7.05 20.05 2.83
N LEU A 368 7.16 18.76 2.53
CA LEU A 368 8.41 18.16 2.12
C LEU A 368 8.89 18.71 0.78
N THR A 369 7.98 19.05 -0.12
CA THR A 369 8.32 19.76 -1.36
C THR A 369 8.93 21.12 -1.06
N LYS A 370 8.31 21.93 -0.18
CA LYS A 370 8.84 23.24 0.21
C LYS A 370 10.21 23.15 0.87
N ILE A 371 10.40 22.21 1.80
CA ILE A 371 11.71 21.98 2.45
C ILE A 371 12.73 21.56 1.40
N LYS A 372 12.38 20.65 0.49
CA LYS A 372 13.24 20.26 -0.62
C LYS A 372 13.69 21.46 -1.46
N TYR A 373 12.79 22.38 -1.79
CA TYR A 373 13.14 23.60 -2.53
C TYR A 373 14.12 24.52 -1.77
N MET A 374 14.09 24.50 -0.43
CA MET A 374 15.01 25.29 0.39
C MET A 374 16.41 24.70 0.43
N ILE A 375 16.54 23.38 0.43
CA ILE A 375 17.83 22.68 0.53
C ILE A 375 18.48 22.35 -0.81
N MET A 376 17.69 22.32 -1.88
CA MET A 376 18.19 21.98 -3.22
C MET A 376 19.06 23.12 -3.79
N PRO A 377 20.21 22.80 -4.38
CA PRO A 377 20.95 23.76 -5.20
C PRO A 377 20.10 24.21 -6.39
N ARG A 378 20.38 25.42 -6.90
CA ARG A 378 19.59 26.04 -7.98
C ARG A 378 20.49 26.43 -9.13
N LEU A 379 19.94 26.50 -10.34
CA LEU A 379 20.60 27.15 -11.47
C LEU A 379 20.15 28.59 -11.57
N GLY A 380 21.12 29.50 -11.65
CA GLY A 380 20.90 30.91 -11.93
C GLY A 380 21.79 31.36 -13.08
N LYS A 381 21.46 32.53 -13.64
CA LYS A 381 22.40 33.27 -14.48
C LYS A 381 23.18 34.23 -13.61
N ASN A 382 24.49 34.27 -13.74
CA ASN A 382 25.31 35.29 -13.11
C ASN A 382 24.93 36.67 -13.71
N ALA A 383 24.64 37.66 -12.86
CA ALA A 383 24.19 38.97 -13.33
C ALA A 383 25.24 39.72 -14.17
N ILE A 384 26.52 39.43 -13.96
CA ILE A 384 27.64 40.12 -14.61
C ILE A 384 28.05 39.38 -15.89
N SER A 385 28.29 38.06 -15.79
CA SER A 385 28.80 37.28 -16.93
C SER A 385 27.70 36.73 -17.84
N GLY A 386 26.45 36.67 -17.36
CA GLY A 386 25.34 36.00 -18.05
C GLY A 386 25.49 34.47 -18.11
N GLU A 387 26.59 33.92 -17.59
CA GLU A 387 26.83 32.48 -17.59
C GLU A 387 25.94 31.78 -16.55
N THR A 388 25.56 30.54 -16.86
CA THR A 388 24.84 29.71 -15.90
C THR A 388 25.78 29.24 -14.80
N GLU A 389 25.42 29.51 -13.56
CA GLU A 389 26.12 29.06 -12.37
C GLU A 389 25.19 28.25 -11.46
N VAL A 390 25.79 27.35 -10.67
CA VAL A 390 25.09 26.65 -9.59
C VAL A 390 25.08 27.57 -8.37
N LEU A 391 23.90 28.03 -8.02
CA LEU A 391 23.65 28.83 -6.83
C LEU A 391 23.54 27.92 -5.60
N PRO A 392 23.98 28.38 -4.42
CA PRO A 392 23.81 27.64 -3.19
C PRO A 392 22.33 27.44 -2.84
N PRO A 393 22.01 26.44 -2.01
CA PRO A 393 20.70 26.27 -1.40
C PRO A 393 20.19 27.56 -0.74
N LEU A 394 18.87 27.77 -0.75
CA LEU A 394 18.25 28.92 -0.08
C LEU A 394 18.42 28.87 1.44
N MET A 395 18.55 27.65 2.00
CA MET A 395 18.80 27.43 3.42
C MET A 395 20.10 28.11 3.91
N ASP A 396 21.11 28.28 3.04
CA ASP A 396 22.37 28.92 3.42
C ASP A 396 22.17 30.43 3.72
N SER A 397 21.12 31.04 3.15
CA SER A 397 20.75 32.43 3.42
C SER A 397 19.90 32.55 4.70
N LYS A 398 20.44 33.20 5.73
CA LYS A 398 19.73 33.47 6.99
C LYS A 398 18.41 34.22 6.78
N SER A 399 18.40 35.20 5.86
CA SER A 399 17.19 35.97 5.54
C SER A 399 16.08 35.08 4.94
N CYS A 400 16.45 34.16 4.05
CA CYS A 400 15.51 33.21 3.45
C CYS A 400 14.99 32.21 4.47
N ARG A 401 15.84 31.71 5.37
CA ARG A 401 15.41 30.83 6.47
C ARG A 401 14.42 31.52 7.40
N GLN A 402 14.70 32.75 7.83
CA GLN A 402 13.82 33.50 8.73
C GLN A 402 12.47 33.83 8.10
N ALA A 403 12.45 34.11 6.80
CA ALA A 403 11.21 34.38 6.08
C ALA A 403 10.44 33.08 5.71
N PHE A 404 11.11 31.92 5.72
CA PHE A 404 10.50 30.63 5.39
C PHE A 404 9.67 30.10 6.56
N HIS A 405 8.34 30.10 6.39
CA HIS A 405 7.43 29.46 7.32
C HIS A 405 6.77 28.23 6.69
N SER A 406 7.17 27.06 7.16
CA SER A 406 6.62 25.78 6.70
C SER A 406 5.45 25.28 7.56
N SER A 407 4.98 26.02 8.57
CA SER A 407 3.89 25.57 9.46
C SER A 407 2.70 26.55 9.41
N PRO A 408 1.65 26.25 8.60
CA PRO A 408 0.38 26.96 8.59
C PRO A 408 -0.25 26.95 9.97
N ILE A 409 -1.07 27.98 10.22
CA ILE A 409 -1.70 28.23 11.52
C ILE A 409 -2.43 26.99 12.06
N TRP A 410 -3.12 26.23 11.23
CA TRP A 410 -3.86 25.04 11.65
C TRP A 410 -2.99 23.83 12.01
N VAL A 411 -1.75 23.75 11.49
CA VAL A 411 -0.83 22.63 11.75
C VAL A 411 0.06 22.90 12.96
N ARG A 412 0.35 24.18 13.25
CA ARG A 412 1.25 24.56 14.36
C ARG A 412 0.91 23.89 15.70
N PRO A 413 -0.37 23.82 16.13
CA PRO A 413 -0.71 23.15 17.39
C PRO A 413 -0.32 21.68 17.39
N ILE A 414 -0.48 21.00 16.24
CA ILE A 414 -0.18 19.58 16.06
C ILE A 414 1.33 19.37 16.12
N GLU A 415 2.11 20.12 15.34
CA GLU A 415 3.58 20.03 15.36
C GLU A 415 4.18 20.32 16.74
N ARG A 416 3.58 21.25 17.49
CA ARG A 416 4.06 21.63 18.82
C ARG A 416 4.00 20.47 19.81
N ILE A 417 3.04 19.54 19.69
CA ILE A 417 2.90 18.36 20.57
C ILE A 417 4.17 17.50 20.55
N TRP A 418 4.83 17.39 19.39
CA TRP A 418 6.05 16.58 19.22
C TRP A 418 7.30 17.42 19.01
N SER A 419 7.22 18.74 19.19
CA SER A 419 8.32 19.65 18.90
C SER A 419 9.55 19.38 19.76
N LYS A 420 10.72 19.57 19.15
CA LYS A 420 12.00 19.70 19.85
C LYS A 420 12.70 20.97 19.35
N PRO A 421 13.51 21.64 20.19
CA PRO A 421 14.30 22.77 19.74
C PRO A 421 15.11 22.41 18.48
N ALA A 422 15.11 23.31 17.50
CA ALA A 422 15.94 23.15 16.30
C ALA A 422 17.43 23.25 16.69
N ILE A 423 18.23 22.28 16.27
CA ILE A 423 19.68 22.23 16.53
C ILE A 423 20.44 22.58 15.25
N THR A 424 19.92 22.17 14.10
CA THR A 424 20.52 22.40 12.78
C THR A 424 19.72 23.41 11.95
N PRO A 425 20.34 24.04 10.93
CA PRO A 425 19.60 24.86 9.96
C PRO A 425 18.49 24.09 9.23
N LEU A 426 18.60 22.77 9.11
CA LEU A 426 17.58 21.93 8.49
C LEU A 426 16.38 21.75 9.41
N ASP A 427 16.61 21.59 10.72
CA ASP A 427 15.55 21.52 11.73
C ASP A 427 14.66 22.78 11.72
N GLU A 428 15.27 23.95 11.53
CA GLU A 428 14.54 25.22 11.41
C GLU A 428 13.54 25.19 10.25
N LEU A 429 13.85 24.48 9.15
CA LEU A 429 12.95 24.36 8.00
C LEU A 429 11.69 23.54 8.30
N PHE A 430 11.71 22.69 9.33
CA PHE A 430 10.52 21.96 9.77
C PHE A 430 9.54 22.82 10.58
N GLY A 431 9.89 24.08 10.86
CA GLY A 431 9.02 25.04 11.54
C GLY A 431 8.83 24.67 13.01
N GLU A 432 7.59 24.54 13.48
CA GLU A 432 7.31 24.25 14.89
C GLU A 432 7.79 22.86 15.30
N ALA A 433 7.89 21.89 14.39
CA ALA A 433 8.41 20.56 14.72
C ALA A 433 9.90 20.58 15.11
N GLY A 434 10.65 21.57 14.62
CA GLY A 434 12.08 21.74 14.90
C GLY A 434 12.89 20.45 14.73
N GLY A 435 13.67 20.08 15.75
CA GLY A 435 14.54 18.90 15.72
C GLY A 435 13.81 17.54 15.69
N SER A 436 12.49 17.52 15.90
CA SER A 436 11.69 16.30 15.71
C SER A 436 11.19 16.13 14.27
N GLY A 437 11.38 17.14 13.41
CA GLY A 437 10.78 17.23 12.09
C GLY A 437 10.98 15.96 11.25
N MET A 438 12.21 15.48 11.10
CA MET A 438 12.50 14.31 10.27
C MET A 438 11.74 13.07 10.74
N LYS A 439 11.84 12.72 12.04
CA LYS A 439 11.15 11.55 12.61
C LYS A 439 9.62 11.69 12.55
N MET A 440 9.11 12.90 12.81
CA MET A 440 7.67 13.18 12.77
C MET A 440 7.12 12.98 11.35
N TYR A 441 7.78 13.51 10.32
CA TYR A 441 7.30 13.40 8.95
C TYR A 441 7.47 11.99 8.36
N GLN A 442 8.51 11.25 8.74
CA GLN A 442 8.62 9.82 8.43
C GLN A 442 7.40 9.05 8.93
N THR A 443 7.09 9.25 10.22
CA THR A 443 5.98 8.61 10.91
C THR A 443 4.64 9.05 10.30
N SER A 444 4.51 10.33 9.95
CA SER A 444 3.34 10.91 9.30
C SER A 444 3.08 10.28 7.92
N ILE A 445 4.10 10.13 7.08
CA ILE A 445 3.98 9.47 5.77
C ILE A 445 3.56 8.01 5.98
N LYS A 446 4.17 7.31 6.94
CA LYS A 446 3.83 5.92 7.27
C LYS A 446 2.35 5.80 7.62
N TYR A 447 1.87 6.54 8.62
CA TYR A 447 0.45 6.50 9.03
C TYR A 447 -0.50 6.85 7.89
N GLN A 448 -0.13 7.84 7.06
CA GLN A 448 -0.96 8.24 5.94
C GLN A 448 -1.10 7.15 4.87
N THR A 449 0.00 6.48 4.53
CA THR A 449 -0.02 5.33 3.60
C THR A 449 -0.92 4.22 4.13
N TRP A 450 -0.81 3.91 5.42
CA TRP A 450 -1.65 2.91 6.09
C TRP A 450 -3.13 3.28 6.11
N LEU A 451 -3.44 4.55 6.34
CA LEU A 451 -4.82 5.05 6.33
C LEU A 451 -5.44 4.91 4.94
N CYS A 452 -4.71 5.30 3.88
CA CYS A 452 -5.17 5.13 2.49
C CYS A 452 -5.46 3.66 2.17
N LEU A 453 -4.58 2.76 2.61
CA LEU A 453 -4.74 1.33 2.36
C LEU A 453 -5.94 0.74 3.05
N THR A 454 -6.19 1.17 4.27
CA THR A 454 -7.36 0.69 4.99
C THR A 454 -8.63 1.20 4.34
N HIS A 455 -8.67 2.47 3.88
CA HIS A 455 -9.81 2.96 3.11
C HIS A 455 -10.04 2.16 1.82
N ILE A 456 -8.97 1.86 1.07
CA ILE A 456 -9.07 1.07 -0.18
C ILE A 456 -9.62 -0.31 0.11
N VAL A 457 -9.07 -1.00 1.10
CA VAL A 457 -9.49 -2.36 1.41
C VAL A 457 -10.89 -2.32 2.00
N PHE A 458 -11.11 -1.59 3.09
CA PHE A 458 -12.39 -1.59 3.77
C PHE A 458 -13.53 -1.11 2.87
N PHE A 459 -13.42 0.07 2.26
CA PHE A 459 -14.49 0.57 1.38
C PHE A 459 -14.56 -0.18 0.05
N GLY A 460 -13.41 -0.61 -0.48
CA GLY A 460 -13.31 -1.26 -1.79
C GLY A 460 -13.59 -2.76 -1.79
N THR A 461 -13.58 -3.44 -0.64
CA THR A 461 -13.94 -4.87 -0.54
C THR A 461 -15.27 -5.11 0.17
N GLN A 462 -15.64 -4.29 1.17
CA GLN A 462 -16.84 -4.55 1.97
C GLN A 462 -18.09 -3.84 1.44
N ILE A 463 -17.94 -2.60 0.95
CA ILE A 463 -19.09 -1.77 0.57
C ILE A 463 -19.24 -1.75 -0.95
N PHE A 464 -18.22 -1.27 -1.66
CA PHE A 464 -18.30 -1.04 -3.11
C PHE A 464 -18.69 -2.29 -3.95
N PRO A 465 -18.08 -3.48 -3.77
CA PRO A 465 -18.45 -4.65 -4.56
C PRO A 465 -19.85 -5.15 -4.25
N ARG A 466 -20.25 -5.10 -2.99
CA ARG A 466 -21.58 -5.51 -2.51
C ARG A 466 -22.68 -4.68 -3.17
N ASP A 467 -22.51 -3.36 -3.20
CA ASP A 467 -23.48 -2.45 -3.84
C ASP A 467 -23.58 -2.71 -5.35
N ILE A 468 -22.45 -2.99 -6.01
CA ILE A 468 -22.42 -3.38 -7.43
C ILE A 468 -23.17 -4.69 -7.66
N VAL A 469 -22.92 -5.70 -6.83
CA VAL A 469 -23.58 -7.01 -6.94
C VAL A 469 -25.08 -6.85 -6.74
N ALA A 470 -25.52 -6.06 -5.76
CA ALA A 470 -26.93 -5.79 -5.52
C ALA A 470 -27.61 -5.15 -6.74
N ILE A 471 -26.99 -4.13 -7.36
CA ILE A 471 -27.48 -3.51 -8.59
C ILE A 471 -27.51 -4.52 -9.75
N TRP A 472 -26.42 -5.27 -9.94
CA TRP A 472 -26.26 -6.20 -11.06
C TRP A 472 -27.27 -7.34 -11.02
N THR A 473 -27.54 -7.86 -9.83
CA THR A 473 -28.47 -8.97 -9.58
C THR A 473 -29.91 -8.50 -9.44
N GLY A 474 -30.15 -7.20 -9.28
CA GLY A 474 -31.48 -6.66 -8.96
C GLY A 474 -31.98 -7.15 -7.60
N ALA A 475 -31.08 -7.35 -6.65
CA ALA A 475 -31.43 -7.78 -5.30
C ALA A 475 -32.33 -6.75 -4.61
N THR A 476 -33.24 -7.21 -3.76
CA THR A 476 -33.90 -6.33 -2.80
C THR A 476 -32.83 -5.83 -1.84
N VAL A 477 -32.68 -4.51 -1.73
CA VAL A 477 -31.71 -3.87 -0.83
C VAL A 477 -32.41 -3.28 0.39
N GLY A 478 -31.67 -3.11 1.48
CA GLY A 478 -32.18 -2.51 2.71
C GLY A 478 -32.73 -1.10 2.53
N ASP A 479 -31.95 -0.22 1.90
CA ASP A 479 -32.31 1.19 1.68
C ASP A 479 -32.14 1.60 0.20
N PRO A 480 -33.18 1.37 -0.65
CA PRO A 480 -33.08 1.58 -2.09
C PRO A 480 -32.90 3.05 -2.49
N ASP A 481 -33.38 4.00 -1.68
CA ASP A 481 -33.25 5.43 -1.95
C ASP A 481 -31.79 5.91 -1.82
N HIS A 482 -30.98 5.21 -1.02
CA HIS A 482 -29.60 5.56 -0.73
C HIS A 482 -28.55 4.64 -1.38
N LEU A 483 -28.96 3.58 -2.07
CA LEU A 483 -28.07 2.68 -2.83
C LEU A 483 -27.12 3.43 -3.78
N ILE A 484 -27.65 4.31 -4.65
CA ILE A 484 -26.83 5.03 -5.62
C ILE A 484 -25.93 6.09 -4.93
N PRO A 485 -26.43 6.92 -3.99
CA PRO A 485 -25.58 7.79 -3.18
C PRO A 485 -24.44 7.06 -2.45
N GLU A 486 -24.72 5.90 -1.84
CA GLU A 486 -23.74 5.05 -1.17
C GLU A 486 -22.63 4.63 -2.12
N LEU A 487 -23.00 3.98 -3.22
CA LEU A 487 -22.05 3.52 -4.23
C LEU A 487 -21.17 4.66 -4.72
N LEU A 488 -21.74 5.83 -5.04
CA LEU A 488 -20.99 7.00 -5.52
C LEU A 488 -20.04 7.54 -4.45
N ALA A 489 -20.49 7.69 -3.21
CA ALA A 489 -19.67 8.24 -2.13
C ALA A 489 -18.48 7.34 -1.82
N TYR A 490 -18.71 6.04 -1.63
CA TYR A 490 -17.64 5.09 -1.33
C TYR A 490 -16.73 4.85 -2.53
N SER A 491 -17.22 4.93 -3.77
CA SER A 491 -16.37 4.95 -4.97
C SER A 491 -15.41 6.14 -4.97
N ILE A 492 -15.90 7.33 -4.63
CA ILE A 492 -15.05 8.53 -4.52
C ILE A 492 -14.02 8.37 -3.41
N PHE A 493 -14.38 7.76 -2.27
CA PHE A 493 -13.45 7.49 -1.18
C PHE A 493 -12.33 6.53 -1.60
N VAL A 494 -12.66 5.41 -2.23
CA VAL A 494 -11.68 4.46 -2.77
C VAL A 494 -10.78 5.14 -3.80
N LEU A 495 -11.37 5.88 -4.74
CA LEU A 495 -10.60 6.60 -5.77
C LEU A 495 -9.66 7.65 -5.16
N ALA A 496 -10.12 8.42 -4.18
CA ALA A 496 -9.30 9.41 -3.49
C ALA A 496 -8.10 8.76 -2.79
N SER A 497 -8.31 7.61 -2.13
CA SER A 497 -7.23 6.87 -1.47
C SER A 497 -6.26 6.23 -2.47
N LEU A 498 -6.76 5.73 -3.61
CA LEU A 498 -5.91 5.26 -4.71
C LEU A 498 -5.04 6.38 -5.30
N VAL A 499 -5.62 7.57 -5.51
CA VAL A 499 -4.86 8.74 -6.01
C VAL A 499 -3.80 9.16 -4.99
N GLN A 500 -4.12 9.18 -3.71
CA GLN A 500 -3.15 9.50 -2.67
C GLN A 500 -2.00 8.49 -2.64
N LEU A 501 -2.31 7.21 -2.68
CA LEU A 501 -1.32 6.14 -2.62
C LEU A 501 -0.44 6.06 -3.88
N SER A 502 -1.00 6.34 -5.05
CA SER A 502 -0.27 6.25 -6.33
C SER A 502 0.52 7.51 -6.67
N VAL A 503 0.03 8.69 -6.26
CA VAL A 503 0.61 9.98 -6.67
C VAL A 503 1.20 10.73 -5.48
N VAL A 504 0.45 10.92 -4.40
CA VAL A 504 0.82 11.87 -3.33
C VAL A 504 1.84 11.27 -2.36
N SER A 505 1.57 10.08 -1.81
CA SER A 505 2.44 9.41 -0.84
C SER A 505 3.82 9.06 -1.40
N PRO A 506 3.96 8.51 -2.63
CA PRO A 506 5.28 8.24 -3.21
C PRO A 506 6.09 9.51 -3.45
N ARG A 507 5.42 10.65 -3.67
CA ARG A 507 6.06 11.96 -3.85
C ARG A 507 6.55 12.54 -2.54
N ALA A 508 5.70 12.54 -1.51
CA ALA A 508 6.08 12.92 -0.16
C ALA A 508 7.27 12.07 0.31
N PHE A 509 7.17 10.75 0.18
CA PHE A 509 8.20 9.80 0.56
C PHE A 509 9.52 10.01 -0.19
N TRP A 510 9.47 10.23 -1.50
CA TRP A 510 10.67 10.52 -2.29
C TRP A 510 11.36 11.82 -1.86
N ASN A 511 10.58 12.89 -1.67
CA ASN A 511 11.11 14.16 -1.19
C ASN A 511 11.73 14.00 0.21
N PHE A 512 11.09 13.23 1.08
CA PHE A 512 11.63 12.89 2.40
C PHE A 512 13.00 12.20 2.30
N CYS A 513 13.12 11.14 1.49
CA CYS A 513 14.39 10.42 1.30
C CYS A 513 15.50 11.33 0.78
N LEU A 514 15.17 12.23 -0.16
CA LEU A 514 16.13 13.22 -0.65
C LEU A 514 16.60 14.17 0.45
N ILE A 515 15.68 14.70 1.26
CA ILE A 515 16.01 15.60 2.37
C ILE A 515 16.94 14.89 3.37
N GLN A 516 16.57 13.68 3.80
CA GLN A 516 17.36 12.93 4.77
C GLN A 516 18.75 12.54 4.22
N SER A 517 18.84 12.16 2.95
CA SER A 517 20.14 11.83 2.33
C SER A 517 21.12 13.01 2.37
N LEU A 518 20.61 14.24 2.23
CA LEU A 518 21.43 15.45 2.31
C LEU A 518 21.85 15.77 3.75
N GLU A 519 20.97 15.49 4.72
CA GLU A 519 21.26 15.69 6.15
C GLU A 519 22.32 14.71 6.68
N GLU A 520 22.20 13.43 6.34
CA GLU A 520 23.14 12.40 6.78
C GLU A 520 24.55 12.69 6.26
N GLU A 521 24.66 13.13 5.01
CA GLU A 521 25.94 13.49 4.40
C GLU A 521 26.54 14.76 5.03
N ALA A 522 25.71 15.76 5.33
CA ALA A 522 26.13 16.94 6.07
C ALA A 522 26.58 16.61 7.51
N SER A 523 25.95 15.63 8.15
CA SER A 523 26.29 15.19 9.51
C SER A 523 27.60 14.40 9.55
N LYS A 524 27.85 13.52 8.56
CA LYS A 524 29.15 12.84 8.40
C LYS A 524 30.29 13.84 8.23
N LYS A 525 30.06 14.94 7.51
CA LYS A 525 31.02 16.04 7.39
C LYS A 525 31.41 16.61 8.76
N LEU A 526 30.41 16.86 9.62
CA LEU A 526 30.65 17.39 10.95
C LEU A 526 31.49 16.42 11.78
N LEU A 527 31.23 15.12 11.70
CA LEU A 527 31.99 14.09 12.43
C LEU A 527 33.45 13.97 11.95
N VAL A 528 33.69 14.03 10.63
CA VAL A 528 35.06 14.01 10.08
C VAL A 528 35.82 15.28 10.45
N LEU A 529 35.16 16.44 10.41
CA LEU A 529 35.77 17.71 10.79
C LEU A 529 35.98 17.85 12.31
N SER A 530 35.09 17.29 13.13
CA SER A 530 35.25 17.26 14.60
C SER A 530 36.24 16.20 15.06
N GLY A 531 36.46 15.15 14.26
CA GLY A 531 37.38 14.05 14.54
C GLY A 531 38.84 14.33 14.19
N ASN A 532 39.13 15.44 13.49
CA ASN A 532 40.47 15.77 13.03
C ASN A 532 41.29 16.56 14.06
N ASP A 533 41.32 16.03 15.28
CA ASP A 533 42.54 16.09 16.08
C ASP A 533 43.06 14.69 16.45
N ARG A 534 42.22 13.65 16.67
CA ARG A 534 42.69 12.28 16.99
C ARG A 534 41.62 11.20 16.79
N VAL A 535 41.55 10.54 15.63
CA VAL A 535 41.07 9.14 15.55
C VAL A 535 42.01 8.36 14.64
N PRO A 536 42.55 7.20 15.09
CA PRO A 536 43.65 6.53 14.42
C PRO A 536 43.23 5.79 13.16
N GLU A 537 44.15 5.83 12.22
CA GLU A 537 44.27 5.10 10.96
C GLU A 537 44.25 3.57 11.17
N GLN A 538 43.10 2.98 11.49
CA GLN A 538 42.88 1.52 11.45
C GLN A 538 41.45 1.16 11.01
N LEU A 539 41.07 1.55 9.79
CA LEU A 539 39.92 0.97 9.07
C LEU A 539 40.27 0.70 7.60
N ASN A 540 41.46 0.14 7.35
CA ASN A 540 41.81 -0.51 6.10
C ASN A 540 41.89 -2.02 6.33
N GLY A 541 40.74 -2.69 6.20
CA GLY A 541 40.63 -4.14 6.29
C GLY A 541 39.26 -4.58 5.77
N SER A 542 39.23 -4.99 4.51
CA SER A 542 38.09 -5.57 3.80
C SER A 542 37.22 -6.51 4.68
N GLY A 543 35.94 -6.16 4.83
CA GLY A 543 34.93 -7.08 5.38
C GLY A 543 33.71 -6.34 5.93
N SER A 544 32.63 -6.33 5.14
CA SER A 544 31.24 -6.15 5.56
C SER A 544 30.95 -5.07 6.60
N ILE A 545 30.37 -3.96 6.16
CA ILE A 545 29.66 -3.01 7.03
C ILE A 545 28.45 -3.75 7.61
N LEU A 546 28.65 -4.42 8.75
CA LEU A 546 27.59 -4.71 9.69
C LEU A 546 27.18 -3.37 10.29
N ILE A 547 25.97 -2.94 9.96
CA ILE A 547 25.29 -1.87 10.67
C ILE A 547 25.19 -2.36 12.11
N ALA A 548 25.95 -1.75 13.02
CA ALA A 548 25.84 -2.02 14.44
C ALA A 548 24.40 -1.75 14.87
N GLU A 549 23.73 -2.77 15.40
CA GLU A 549 22.50 -2.60 16.18
C GLU A 549 22.78 -1.65 17.34
N PRO A 550 21.89 -0.70 17.65
CA PRO A 550 21.99 0.03 18.90
C PRO A 550 21.73 -0.95 20.04
N GLU A 551 22.72 -1.14 20.90
CA GLU A 551 22.57 -1.84 22.19
C GLU A 551 21.34 -1.28 22.91
N GLY A 552 20.42 -2.17 23.26
CA GLY A 552 19.19 -1.84 23.95
C GLY A 552 19.47 -1.26 25.32
N ASP A 553 19.11 0.00 25.52
CA ASP A 553 18.90 0.56 26.85
C ASP A 553 17.71 -0.14 27.49
N THR A 554 18.02 -1.01 28.46
CA THR A 554 17.09 -1.48 29.47
C THR A 554 16.53 -0.29 30.25
N LEU A 555 15.31 0.12 29.94
CA LEU A 555 14.49 0.94 30.82
C LEU A 555 13.56 0.05 31.64
N LYS A 556 13.93 -0.14 32.90
CA LYS A 556 13.01 -0.48 33.99
C LYS A 556 12.05 0.69 34.21
N ALA A 557 10.76 0.46 34.04
CA ALA A 557 9.66 0.93 34.88
C ALA A 557 8.38 0.22 34.45
#